data_AF-T0HPZ5-F1
#
_entry.id   AF-T0HPZ5-F1
#
_cell.length_a   1.000
_cell.length_b   1.000
_cell.length_c   1.000
_cell.angle_alpha   90.00
_cell.angle_beta   90.00
_cell.angle_gamma   90.00
#
_symmetry.space_group_name_H-M   'P 1'
#
loop_
_entity.id
_entity.type
_entity.pdbx_description
1 polymer ?
#
loop_
_entity_poly.entity_id
_entity_poly.type
_entity_poly.pdbx_seq_one_letter_code
_entity_poly.pdbx_strand_id
1 'polypeptide(L)'
;YVALPVEDNLAHATSLRLPDLIGRSLILFPSGNRPSFADAVLSALSAASVNLVIGAEAEDQTSALALVSIGSGICIAPEAVTSIRMPGVTFVRLAEPNITSPTHCAYLKANTTPILSAFMRSLSDKKPVKRAQEPRKVGKKR
;
A
#
# COMPACT_ATOMS: atom_id res chain seq x y z
N TYR A 1 2.16 4.03 -2.08
CA TYR A 1 3.48 3.97 -1.42
C TYR A 1 4.26 2.83 -2.03
N VAL A 2 5.59 2.89 -1.96
CA VAL A 2 6.50 1.80 -2.31
C VAL A 2 7.12 1.31 -1.01
N ALA A 3 6.90 0.04 -0.69
CA ALA A 3 7.60 -0.67 0.35
C ALA A 3 8.96 -1.13 -0.18
N LEU A 4 10.01 -0.83 0.56
CA LEU A 4 11.40 -1.06 0.21
C LEU A 4 12.14 -1.67 1.43
N PRO A 5 13.20 -2.45 1.21
CA PRO A 5 14.17 -2.74 2.27
C PRO A 5 14.71 -1.44 2.87
N VAL A 6 14.95 -1.39 4.18
CA VAL A 6 15.48 -0.18 4.85
C VAL A 6 16.88 0.22 4.35
N GLU A 7 17.67 -0.75 3.88
CA GLU A 7 19.02 -0.54 3.34
C GLU A 7 19.02 -0.11 1.87
N ASP A 8 17.85 0.02 1.25
CA ASP A 8 17.76 0.38 -0.16
C ASP A 8 18.16 1.83 -0.41
N ASN A 9 18.90 2.12 -1.49
CA ASN A 9 19.28 3.49 -1.82
C ASN A 9 18.07 4.45 -1.98
N LEU A 10 16.91 3.93 -2.37
CA LEU A 10 15.68 4.71 -2.51
C LEU A 10 14.91 4.90 -1.19
N ALA A 11 15.32 4.23 -0.10
CA ALA A 11 14.66 4.26 1.22
C ALA A 11 14.56 5.67 1.82
N HIS A 12 15.49 6.55 1.46
CA HIS A 12 15.61 7.90 2.01
C HIS A 12 15.01 8.98 1.08
N ALA A 13 14.46 8.60 -0.07
CA ALA A 13 13.84 9.55 -0.97
C ALA A 13 12.57 10.15 -0.33
N THR A 14 12.33 11.45 -0.53
CA THR A 14 11.11 12.11 -0.06
C THR A 14 9.86 11.56 -0.79
N SER A 15 10.02 11.24 -2.07
CA SER A 15 9.01 10.60 -2.91
C SER A 15 9.68 9.90 -4.09
N LEU A 16 9.01 8.91 -4.67
CA LEU A 16 9.43 8.20 -5.87
C LEU A 16 8.39 8.36 -6.97
N ARG A 17 8.83 8.41 -8.22
CA ARG A 17 7.97 8.26 -9.38
C ARG A 17 8.03 6.82 -9.87
N LEU A 18 7.03 6.37 -10.61
CA LEU A 18 7.03 5.01 -11.17
C LEU A 18 8.28 4.69 -12.03
N PRO A 19 8.81 5.61 -12.86
CA PRO A 19 10.05 5.35 -13.62
C PRO A 19 11.28 5.14 -12.75
N ASP A 20 11.30 5.67 -11.52
CA ASP A 20 12.43 5.50 -10.60
C ASP A 20 12.52 4.04 -10.11
N LEU A 21 11.49 3.21 -10.36
CA LEU A 21 11.43 1.79 -10.00
C LEU A 21 11.93 0.86 -11.11
N ILE A 22 12.29 1.37 -12.29
CA ILE A 22 12.76 0.55 -13.41
C ILE A 22 14.01 -0.23 -13.00
N GLY A 23 14.07 -1.50 -13.38
CA GLY A 23 15.14 -2.42 -13.00
C GLY A 23 14.96 -3.09 -11.64
N ARG A 24 13.85 -2.81 -10.94
CA ARG A 24 13.50 -3.46 -9.67
C ARG A 24 12.56 -4.64 -9.89
N SER A 25 12.67 -5.63 -9.01
CA SER A 25 11.76 -6.79 -8.94
C SER A 25 10.52 -6.40 -8.14
N LEU A 26 9.34 -6.52 -8.75
CA LEU A 26 8.05 -6.21 -8.14
C LEU A 26 7.47 -7.45 -7.48
N ILE A 27 7.08 -7.30 -6.21
CA ILE A 27 6.26 -8.24 -5.46
C ILE A 27 4.82 -7.73 -5.52
N LEU A 28 3.93 -8.52 -6.13
CA LEU A 28 2.50 -8.23 -6.22
C LEU A 28 1.73 -8.92 -5.09
N PHE A 29 0.59 -8.35 -4.73
CA PHE A 29 -0.40 -9.00 -3.85
C PHE A 29 -1.80 -8.43 -4.12
N PRO A 30 -2.87 -9.15 -3.77
CA PRO A 30 -2.89 -10.58 -3.43
C PRO A 30 -2.76 -11.47 -4.68
N SER A 31 -2.26 -12.71 -4.51
CA SER A 31 -2.29 -13.74 -5.55
C SER A 31 -3.69 -14.34 -5.70
N GLY A 32 -4.16 -14.55 -6.94
CA GLY A 32 -5.49 -15.09 -7.21
C GLY A 32 -6.62 -14.04 -7.23
N ASN A 33 -7.87 -14.50 -7.37
CA ASN A 33 -9.11 -13.69 -7.43
C ASN A 33 -8.98 -12.38 -8.22
N ARG A 34 -8.64 -12.50 -9.51
CA ARG A 34 -8.54 -11.37 -10.43
C ARG A 34 -9.94 -11.00 -10.96
N PRO A 35 -10.30 -9.71 -11.05
CA PRO A 35 -9.47 -8.53 -10.78
C PRO A 35 -9.31 -8.22 -9.27
N SER A 36 -8.12 -7.80 -8.88
CA SER A 36 -7.71 -7.46 -7.51
C SER A 36 -6.87 -6.17 -7.46
N PHE A 37 -6.33 -5.84 -6.28
CA PHE A 37 -5.39 -4.73 -6.13
C PHE A 37 -4.15 -4.89 -7.02
N ALA A 38 -3.68 -6.12 -7.26
CA ALA A 38 -2.54 -6.36 -8.14
C ALA A 38 -2.81 -5.90 -9.57
N ASP A 39 -4.05 -6.01 -10.08
CA ASP A 39 -4.41 -5.51 -11.42
C ASP A 39 -4.45 -3.98 -11.46
N ALA A 40 -4.85 -3.32 -10.37
CA ALA A 40 -4.78 -1.87 -10.28
C ALA A 40 -3.32 -1.38 -10.33
N VAL A 41 -2.40 -2.07 -9.67
CA VAL A 41 -0.95 -1.78 -9.76
C VAL A 41 -0.44 -1.98 -11.18
N LEU A 42 -0.75 -3.12 -11.80
CA LEU A 42 -0.33 -3.42 -13.18
C LEU A 42 -0.91 -2.40 -14.19
N SER A 43 -2.17 -2.02 -14.03
CA SER A 43 -2.80 -1.00 -14.86
C SER A 43 -2.13 0.37 -14.68
N ALA A 44 -1.74 0.75 -13.46
CA ALA A 44 -1.05 2.00 -13.20
C ALA A 44 0.35 2.01 -13.81
N LEU A 45 1.09 0.90 -13.71
CA LEU A 45 2.40 0.73 -14.36
C LEU A 45 2.28 0.81 -15.89
N SER A 46 1.29 0.11 -16.46
CA SER A 46 1.02 0.16 -17.90
C SER A 46 0.65 1.56 -18.38
N ALA A 47 -0.18 2.29 -17.65
CA ALA A 47 -0.57 3.66 -18.01
C ALA A 47 0.61 4.65 -17.96
N ALA A 48 1.62 4.35 -17.12
CA ALA A 48 2.85 5.13 -17.03
C ALA A 48 3.97 4.63 -17.96
N SER A 49 3.69 3.65 -18.83
CA SER A 49 4.69 3.00 -19.70
C SER A 49 5.89 2.44 -18.93
N VAL A 50 5.67 2.01 -17.69
CA VAL A 50 6.70 1.43 -16.81
C VAL A 50 6.52 -0.08 -16.80
N ASN A 51 7.59 -0.80 -17.14
CA ASN A 51 7.60 -2.25 -17.09
C ASN A 51 8.56 -2.75 -16.00
N LEU A 52 8.04 -3.52 -15.05
CA LEU A 52 8.79 -4.13 -13.96
C LEU A 52 8.71 -5.64 -14.05
N VAL A 53 9.78 -6.33 -13.67
CA VAL A 53 9.77 -7.79 -13.58
C VAL A 53 8.95 -8.20 -12.36
N ILE A 54 7.93 -9.04 -12.56
CA ILE A 54 7.18 -9.64 -11.44
C ILE A 54 8.04 -10.76 -10.87
N GLY A 55 8.67 -10.52 -9.73
CA GLY A 55 9.54 -11.51 -9.07
C GLY A 55 8.80 -12.47 -8.15
N ALA A 56 7.65 -12.03 -7.61
CA ALA A 56 6.77 -12.86 -6.80
C ALA A 56 5.33 -12.34 -6.80
N GLU A 57 4.39 -13.26 -6.65
CA GLU A 57 3.02 -12.93 -6.24
C GLU A 57 2.78 -13.54 -4.85
N ALA A 58 2.52 -12.68 -3.87
CA ALA A 58 2.25 -13.07 -2.50
C ALA A 58 0.75 -13.16 -2.23
N GLU A 59 0.36 -14.07 -1.33
CA GLU A 59 -1.04 -14.30 -0.97
C GLU A 59 -1.73 -13.04 -0.43
N ASP A 60 -1.01 -12.27 0.41
CA ASP A 60 -1.53 -11.05 1.01
C ASP A 60 -0.43 -9.98 1.22
N GLN A 61 -0.87 -8.83 1.71
CA GLN A 61 0.00 -7.69 2.03
C GLN A 61 1.08 -8.04 3.06
N THR A 62 0.80 -8.92 4.02
CA THR A 62 1.75 -9.29 5.08
C THR A 62 2.88 -10.12 4.50
N SER A 63 2.53 -11.11 3.69
CA SER A 63 3.45 -12.00 2.99
C SER A 63 4.31 -11.22 2.00
N ALA A 64 3.72 -10.25 1.28
CA ALA A 64 4.47 -9.35 0.40
C ALA A 64 5.52 -8.53 1.18
N LEU A 65 5.14 -7.95 2.33
CA LEU A 65 6.06 -7.18 3.16
C LEU A 65 7.17 -8.04 3.78
N ALA A 66 6.89 -9.31 4.11
CA ALA A 66 7.93 -10.23 4.56
C ALA A 66 8.99 -10.46 3.46
N LEU A 67 8.57 -10.66 2.21
CA LEU A 67 9.50 -10.77 1.07
C LEU A 67 10.31 -9.48 0.84
N VAL A 68 9.70 -8.31 1.04
CA VAL A 68 10.43 -7.03 1.00
C VAL A 68 11.47 -6.96 2.11
N SER A 69 11.14 -7.38 3.34
CA SER A 69 12.05 -7.30 4.50
C SER A 69 13.36 -8.08 4.33
N ILE A 70 13.32 -9.17 3.54
CA ILE A 70 14.49 -10.00 3.23
C ILE A 70 15.20 -9.57 1.93
N GLY A 71 14.75 -8.50 1.28
CA GLY A 71 15.39 -7.94 0.09
C GLY A 71 15.04 -8.61 -1.23
N SER A 72 13.97 -9.42 -1.30
CA SER A 72 13.58 -10.11 -2.55
C SER A 72 13.02 -9.18 -3.64
N GLY A 73 12.65 -7.94 -3.28
CA GLY A 73 12.13 -6.97 -4.21
C GLY A 73 11.45 -5.79 -3.52
N ILE A 74 10.63 -5.08 -4.28
CA ILE A 74 9.84 -3.92 -3.84
C ILE A 74 8.36 -4.23 -3.96
N CYS A 75 7.51 -3.52 -3.23
CA CYS A 75 6.06 -3.72 -3.30
C CYS A 75 5.34 -2.38 -3.36
N ILE A 76 4.43 -2.20 -4.32
CA ILE A 76 3.56 -1.03 -4.37
C ILE A 76 2.34 -1.33 -3.50
N ALA A 77 2.06 -0.47 -2.51
CA ALA A 77 1.01 -0.67 -1.52
C ALA A 77 0.16 0.60 -1.28
N PRO A 78 -1.13 0.46 -0.96
CA PRO A 78 -1.97 1.59 -0.57
C PRO A 78 -1.57 2.12 0.80
N GLU A 79 -1.95 3.37 1.11
CA GLU A 79 -1.60 4.04 2.37
C GLU A 79 -2.00 3.24 3.60
N ALA A 80 -3.14 2.54 3.57
CA ALA A 80 -3.60 1.70 4.69
C ALA A 80 -2.56 0.65 5.13
N VAL A 81 -1.79 0.09 4.18
CA VAL A 81 -0.75 -0.92 4.46
C VAL A 81 0.42 -0.33 5.24
N THR A 82 0.67 0.97 5.11
CA THR A 82 1.74 1.64 5.86
C THR A 82 1.51 1.66 7.37
N SER A 83 0.31 1.27 7.84
CA SER A 83 0.04 1.05 9.27
C SER A 83 0.70 -0.23 9.80
N ILE A 84 0.95 -1.22 8.93
CA ILE A 84 1.68 -2.44 9.28
C ILE A 84 3.14 -2.07 9.53
N ARG A 85 3.67 -2.51 10.67
CA ARG A 85 5.09 -2.33 11.03
C ARG A 85 5.82 -3.64 10.79
N MET A 86 6.54 -3.71 9.68
CA MET A 86 7.41 -4.83 9.33
C MET A 86 8.87 -4.40 9.56
N PRO A 87 9.61 -5.03 10.48
CA PRO A 87 11.04 -4.77 10.62
C PRO A 87 11.77 -4.95 9.28
N GLY A 88 12.73 -4.08 8.98
CA GLY A 88 13.48 -4.12 7.72
C GLY A 88 12.73 -3.54 6.51
N VAL A 89 11.49 -3.05 6.67
CA VAL A 89 10.73 -2.38 5.61
C VAL A 89 10.50 -0.91 5.90
N THR A 90 10.71 -0.07 4.90
CA THR A 90 10.31 1.34 4.90
C THR A 90 9.32 1.61 3.78
N PHE A 91 8.54 2.68 3.92
CA PHE A 91 7.54 3.10 2.94
C PHE A 91 7.86 4.49 2.41
N VAL A 92 8.04 4.60 1.09
CA VAL A 92 8.24 5.87 0.40
C VAL A 92 7.01 6.22 -0.43
N ARG A 93 6.61 7.49 -0.44
CA ARG A 93 5.39 7.93 -1.13
C ARG A 93 5.62 7.95 -2.64
N LEU A 94 4.62 7.50 -3.42
CA LEU A 94 4.61 7.72 -4.87
C LEU A 94 4.22 9.18 -5.16
N ALA A 95 4.90 9.82 -6.10
CA ALA A 95 4.70 11.22 -6.44
C ALA A 95 3.42 11.46 -7.24
N GLU A 96 2.95 10.45 -7.98
CA GLU A 96 1.77 10.50 -8.82
C GLU A 96 0.49 10.60 -7.97
N PRO A 97 -0.19 11.76 -7.94
CA PRO A 97 -1.36 11.96 -7.08
C PRO A 97 -2.59 11.20 -7.58
N ASN A 98 -2.61 10.84 -8.86
CA ASN A 98 -3.74 10.20 -9.52
C ASN A 98 -3.79 8.68 -9.30
N ILE A 99 -2.70 8.08 -8.81
CA ILE A 99 -2.66 6.65 -8.49
C ILE A 99 -3.29 6.45 -7.11
N THR A 100 -4.55 6.04 -7.12
CA THR A 100 -5.34 5.82 -5.91
C THR A 100 -5.92 4.41 -5.89
N SER A 101 -6.17 3.89 -4.69
CA SER A 101 -6.79 2.58 -4.47
C SER A 101 -8.11 2.79 -3.71
N PRO A 102 -9.25 2.97 -4.41
CA PRO A 102 -10.53 3.20 -3.76
C PRO A 102 -10.98 1.98 -2.94
N THR A 103 -11.61 2.24 -1.80
CA THR A 103 -12.27 1.22 -0.99
C THR A 103 -13.77 1.22 -1.31
N HIS A 104 -14.29 0.07 -1.67
CA HIS A 104 -15.70 -0.10 -2.03
C HIS A 104 -16.47 -0.82 -0.92
N CYS A 105 -17.73 -0.44 -0.75
CA CYS A 105 -18.68 -1.16 0.10
C CYS A 105 -19.86 -1.58 -0.78
N ALA A 106 -20.11 -2.89 -0.87
CA ALA A 106 -21.20 -3.46 -1.65
C ALA A 106 -22.22 -4.11 -0.72
N TYR A 107 -23.50 -3.91 -1.02
CA TYR A 107 -24.62 -4.49 -0.28
C TYR A 107 -25.78 -4.77 -1.24
N LEU A 108 -26.67 -5.70 -0.87
CA LEU A 108 -27.87 -5.98 -1.64
C LEU A 108 -28.80 -4.75 -1.65
N LYS A 109 -29.20 -4.29 -2.84
CA LYS A 109 -30.09 -3.14 -3.00
C LYS A 109 -31.43 -3.30 -2.26
N ALA A 110 -31.91 -4.53 -2.11
CA ALA A 110 -33.15 -4.85 -1.40
C ALA A 110 -33.00 -4.91 0.14
N ASN A 111 -31.78 -4.77 0.68
CA ASN A 111 -31.56 -4.82 2.11
C ASN A 111 -32.02 -3.51 2.77
N THR A 112 -33.07 -3.61 3.60
CA THR A 112 -33.68 -2.48 4.32
C THR A 112 -33.42 -2.53 5.83
N THR A 113 -32.50 -3.38 6.27
CA THR A 113 -32.26 -3.57 7.71
C THR A 113 -31.75 -2.29 8.37
N PRO A 114 -32.18 -1.98 9.61
CA PRO A 114 -31.71 -0.81 10.35
C PRO A 114 -30.20 -0.79 10.56
N ILE A 115 -29.58 -1.98 10.70
CA ILE A 115 -28.13 -2.10 10.88
C ILE A 115 -27.35 -1.62 9.66
N LEU A 116 -27.81 -1.92 8.43
CA LEU A 116 -27.18 -1.41 7.21
C LEU A 116 -27.28 0.11 7.15
N SER A 117 -28.45 0.67 7.46
CA SER A 117 -28.64 2.13 7.49
C SER A 117 -27.72 2.80 8.52
N ALA A 118 -27.59 2.22 9.72
CA ALA A 118 -26.69 2.72 10.75
C ALA A 118 -25.22 2.66 10.32
N PHE A 119 -24.80 1.55 9.70
CA PHE A 119 -23.44 1.40 9.18
C PHE A 119 -23.13 2.39 8.05
N MET A 120 -24.05 2.57 7.09
CA MET A 120 -23.86 3.55 6.02
C MET A 120 -23.73 4.98 6.55
N ARG A 121 -24.50 5.33 7.60
CA ARG A 121 -24.35 6.62 8.30
C ARG A 121 -22.97 6.76 8.95
N SER A 122 -22.46 5.71 9.60
CA SER A 122 -21.12 5.75 10.23
C SER A 122 -20.00 5.90 9.20
N LEU A 123 -20.18 5.39 7.98
CA LEU A 123 -19.23 5.58 6.88
C LEU A 123 -19.22 7.02 6.33
N SER A 124 -20.35 7.73 6.39
CA SER A 124 -20.46 9.13 5.97
C SER A 124 -19.99 10.14 7.02
N ASP A 125 -20.04 9.80 8.32
CA ASP A 125 -19.60 10.65 9.43
C ASP A 125 -18.07 10.72 9.63
N LYS A 126 -17.29 10.55 8.55
CA LYS A 126 -15.82 10.47 8.63
C LYS A 126 -15.19 11.71 9.28
N LYS A 127 -14.80 11.59 10.55
CA LYS A 127 -13.68 12.37 11.11
C LYS A 127 -12.38 11.80 10.55
N PRO A 128 -11.39 12.64 10.17
CA PRO A 128 -10.11 12.13 9.71
C PRO A 128 -9.47 11.29 10.81
N VAL A 129 -9.05 10.07 10.46
CA VAL A 129 -8.24 9.22 11.33
C VAL A 129 -6.96 9.99 11.62
N LYS A 130 -6.69 10.31 12.89
CA LYS A 130 -5.44 10.97 13.29
C LYS A 130 -4.28 10.11 12.83
N ARG A 131 -3.37 10.70 12.04
CA ARG A 131 -2.10 10.08 11.61
C ARG A 131 -1.43 9.46 12.84
N ALA A 132 -0.97 8.22 12.72
CA ALA A 132 -0.16 7.57 13.74
C ALA A 132 1.02 8.51 14.07
N GLN A 133 1.12 8.89 15.35
CA GLN A 133 2.10 9.83 15.87
C GLN A 133 3.52 9.32 15.56
N GLU A 134 4.40 10.23 15.12
CA GLU A 134 5.84 10.01 15.07
C GLU A 134 6.34 9.37 16.37
N PRO A 135 7.35 8.49 16.31
CA PRO A 135 7.92 7.90 17.52
C PRO A 135 8.34 9.03 18.47
N ARG A 136 7.73 9.05 19.67
CA ARG A 136 8.10 9.96 20.75
C ARG A 136 9.61 9.92 20.92
N LYS A 137 10.29 11.05 20.65
CA LYS A 137 11.69 11.23 21.03
C LYS A 137 11.79 10.96 22.53
N VAL A 138 12.42 9.84 22.90
CA VAL A 138 12.81 9.56 24.28
C VAL A 138 13.82 10.63 24.66
N GLY A 139 13.39 11.56 25.50
CA GLY A 139 14.27 12.60 26.02
C GLY A 139 15.45 11.97 26.73
N LYS A 140 16.67 12.26 26.24
CA LYS A 140 17.91 12.13 27.02
C LYS A 140 17.76 13.01 28.26
N LYS A 141 17.48 12.42 29.41
CA LYS A 141 17.80 13.07 30.70
C LYS A 141 19.29 12.84 30.95
N ARG A 142 20.03 13.94 30.94
CA ARG A 142 21.32 14.07 31.61
C ARG A 142 21.08 14.29 33.10
#